data_AF-A0A7L4QZM2-F1
#
_entry.id   AF-A0A7L4QZM2-F1
#
_cell.length_a   1.000
_cell.length_b   1.000
_cell.length_c   1.000
_cell.angle_alpha   90.00
_cell.angle_beta   90.00
_cell.angle_gamma   90.00
#
_symmetry.space_group_name_H-M   'P 1'
#
loop_
_entity.id
_entity.type
_entity.pdbx_description
1 polymer ?
#
loop_
_entity_poly.entity_id
_entity_poly.type
_entity_poly.pdbx_seq_one_letter_code
_entity_poly.pdbx_strand_id
1 'polypeptide(L)' 'MDELSLVVASPFKKNATSSLSIKDFEFALSFDLKWMSPAQASKVRDQAIMFSLLKFENGELVLN' A
#
# COMPACT_ATOMS: atom_id res chain seq x y z
N MET A 1 -17.41 -1.96 2.45
CA MET A 1 -16.02 -2.40 2.25
C MET A 1 -15.25 -1.18 1.79
N ASP A 2 -14.33 -0.68 2.59
CA ASP A 2 -13.51 0.46 2.23
C ASP A 2 -12.65 0.11 1.01
N GLU A 3 -12.87 0.84 -0.10
CA GLU A 3 -12.05 0.73 -1.32
C GLU A 3 -10.56 0.87 -1.00
N LEU A 4 -10.21 1.71 -0.02
CA LEU A 4 -8.84 1.93 0.45
C LEU A 4 -8.20 0.63 0.95
N SER A 5 -8.92 -0.19 1.71
CA SER A 5 -8.39 -1.46 2.25
C SER A 5 -8.13 -2.49 1.16
N LEU A 6 -9.02 -2.58 0.16
CA LEU A 6 -8.82 -3.42 -1.02
C LEU A 6 -7.63 -2.94 -1.85
N VAL A 7 -7.53 -1.62 -2.00
CA VAL A 7 -6.46 -0.98 -2.75
C VAL A 7 -5.10 -1.28 -2.11
N VAL A 8 -5.04 -1.13 -0.79
CA VAL A 8 -3.85 -1.35 0.02
C VAL A 8 -3.50 -2.82 0.09
N ALA A 9 -4.46 -3.74 0.18
CA ALA A 9 -4.20 -5.19 0.26
C ALA A 9 -3.79 -5.82 -1.08
N SER A 10 -4.19 -5.24 -2.21
CA SER A 10 -3.85 -5.75 -3.56
C SER A 10 -2.35 -5.91 -3.80
N PRO A 11 -1.47 -4.91 -3.55
CA PRO A 11 -0.03 -5.06 -3.76
C PRO A 11 0.60 -6.12 -2.84
N PHE A 12 0.11 -6.31 -1.62
CA PHE A 12 0.55 -7.40 -0.73
C PHE A 12 0.14 -8.77 -1.26
N LYS A 13 -1.12 -8.91 -1.68
CA LYS A 13 -1.62 -10.14 -2.30
C LYS A 13 -0.86 -10.49 -3.58
N LYS A 14 -0.54 -9.48 -4.41
CA LYS A 14 0.13 -9.69 -5.69
C LYS A 14 1.61 -10.04 -5.52
N ASN A 15 2.30 -9.42 -4.58
CA ASN A 15 3.69 -9.77 -4.26
C ASN A 15 3.78 -11.03 -3.39
N ALA A 16 2.65 -11.59 -2.92
CA ALA A 16 2.59 -12.70 -1.98
C ALA A 16 3.41 -12.43 -0.69
N THR A 17 3.50 -11.17 -0.28
CA THR A 17 4.23 -10.75 0.92
C THR A 17 3.28 -10.08 1.91
N SER A 18 3.60 -10.17 3.20
CA SER A 18 2.89 -9.41 4.25
C SER A 18 3.56 -8.08 4.58
N SER A 19 4.78 -7.86 4.07
CA SER A 19 5.54 -6.61 4.18
C SER A 19 6.06 -6.15 2.82
N LEU A 20 6.07 -4.85 2.59
CA LEU A 20 6.54 -4.20 1.35
C LEU A 20 7.23 -2.89 1.68
N SER A 21 8.32 -2.57 1.00
CA SER A 21 8.92 -1.24 1.15
C SER A 21 7.98 -0.15 0.63
N ILE A 22 8.12 1.07 1.14
CA ILE A 22 7.33 2.23 0.70
C ILE A 22 7.38 2.39 -0.82
N LYS A 23 8.58 2.26 -1.40
CA LYS A 23 8.77 2.42 -2.85
C LYS A 23 8.05 1.32 -3.63
N ASP A 24 8.15 0.08 -3.18
CA ASP A 24 7.47 -1.04 -3.85
C ASP A 24 5.95 -0.94 -3.71
N PHE A 25 5.44 -0.43 -2.58
CA PHE A 25 4.02 -0.17 -2.40
C PHE A 25 3.52 0.95 -3.33
N GLU A 26 4.21 2.10 -3.37
CA GLU A 26 3.85 3.21 -4.26
C GLU A 26 3.96 2.81 -5.74
N PHE A 27 4.97 2.01 -6.08
CA PHE A 27 5.19 1.46 -7.42
C PHE A 27 4.11 0.44 -7.77
N ALA A 28 3.75 -0.46 -6.86
CA ALA A 28 2.72 -1.46 -7.12
C ALA A 28 1.33 -0.81 -7.32
N LEU A 29 1.01 0.21 -6.53
CA LEU A 29 -0.23 0.98 -6.71
C LEU A 29 -0.27 1.77 -8.03
N SER A 30 0.84 2.43 -8.37
CA SER A 30 0.87 3.35 -9.51
C SER A 30 1.16 2.67 -10.84
N PHE A 31 2.08 1.72 -10.83
CA PHE A 31 2.63 1.10 -12.02
C PHE A 31 2.00 -0.26 -12.30
N ASP A 32 1.87 -1.07 -11.26
CA ASP A 32 1.51 -2.47 -11.38
C ASP A 32 -0.01 -2.68 -11.39
N LEU A 33 -0.75 -1.81 -10.71
CA LEU A 33 -2.22 -1.77 -10.70
C LEU A 33 -2.78 -0.66 -11.61
N LYS A 34 -1.95 0.33 -12.00
CA LYS A 34 -2.35 1.55 -12.74
C LYS A 34 -3.61 2.23 -12.16
N TRP A 35 -3.88 2.01 -10.89
CA TRP A 35 -5.09 2.52 -10.24
C TRP A 35 -5.02 4.01 -9.99
N MET A 36 -3.81 4.53 -9.76
CA MET A 36 -3.62 5.91 -9.34
C MET A 36 -2.23 6.44 -9.69
N SER A 37 -2.06 7.76 -9.66
CA SER A 37 -0.75 8.39 -9.90
C SER A 37 0.17 8.25 -8.67
N PRO A 38 1.50 8.39 -8.81
CA PRO A 38 2.45 8.31 -7.68
C PRO A 38 2.09 9.21 -6.49
N ALA A 39 1.59 10.42 -6.77
CA ALA A 39 1.11 11.34 -5.73
C ALA A 39 -0.10 10.81 -4.95
N GLN A 40 -0.99 10.07 -5.61
CA GLN A 40 -2.16 9.45 -4.98
C GLN A 40 -1.75 8.19 -4.21
N ALA A 41 -0.81 7.40 -4.73
CA ALA A 41 -0.26 6.24 -4.01
C ALA A 41 0.40 6.65 -2.69
N SER A 42 1.13 7.78 -2.68
CA SER A 42 1.67 8.36 -1.45
C SER A 42 0.57 8.72 -0.45
N LYS A 43 -0.51 9.39 -0.90
CA LYS A 43 -1.66 9.70 -0.06
C LYS A 43 -2.37 8.45 0.48
N VAL A 44 -2.54 7.42 -0.35
CA VAL A 44 -3.14 6.14 0.05
C VAL A 44 -2.27 5.44 1.08
N ARG A 45 -0.95 5.45 0.94
CA ARG A 45 -0.03 4.97 1.99
C ARG A 45 -0.26 5.73 3.29
N ASP A 46 -0.21 7.06 3.27
CA ASP A 46 -0.36 7.89 4.46
C ASP A 46 -1.73 7.68 5.13
N GLN A 47 -2.81 7.58 4.35
CA GLN A 47 -4.12 7.19 4.86
C GLN A 47 -4.10 5.78 5.44
N ALA A 48 -3.51 4.80 4.76
CA ALA A 48 -3.48 3.43 5.24
C ALA A 48 -2.74 3.28 6.58
N ILE A 49 -1.66 4.03 6.78
CA ILE A 49 -0.99 4.13 8.09
C ILE A 49 -1.92 4.80 9.11
N MET A 50 -2.53 5.93 8.75
CA MET A 50 -3.45 6.69 9.62
C MET A 50 -4.67 5.86 10.06
N PHE A 51 -5.21 5.03 9.16
CA PHE A 51 -6.33 4.11 9.41
C PHE A 51 -5.89 2.81 10.10
N SER A 52 -4.61 2.65 10.44
CA SER A 52 -4.05 1.40 11.00
C SER A 52 -4.31 0.16 10.13
N LEU A 53 -4.44 0.36 8.81
CA LEU A 53 -4.48 -0.70 7.80
C LEU A 53 -3.07 -1.19 7.46
N LEU A 54 -2.08 -0.28 7.53
CA LEU A 54 -0.66 -0.58 7.42
C LEU A 54 0.06 -0.18 8.71
N LYS A 55 1.01 -1.01 9.11
CA LYS A 55 2.01 -0.69 10.11
C LYS A 55 3.32 -0.39 9.42
N PHE A 56 4.00 0.66 9.86
CA PHE A 56 5.36 0.91 9.42
C PHE A 56 6.32 0.27 10.43
N GLU A 57 6.93 -0.85 10.06
CA GLU A 57 7.93 -1.56 10.87
C GLU A 57 9.23 -1.70 10.09
N ASN A 58 10.34 -1.33 10.74
CA ASN A 58 11.69 -1.57 10.21
C ASN A 58 12.00 -0.99 8.82
N GLY A 59 11.29 0.07 8.41
CA GLY A 59 11.44 0.66 7.07
C GLY A 59 10.48 0.10 6.02
N GLU A 60 9.62 -0.84 6.41
CA GLU A 60 8.66 -1.52 5.55
C GLU A 60 7.22 -1.28 6.03
N LEU A 61 6.29 -1.31 5.08
CA LEU A 61 4.85 -1.31 5.33
C LEU A 61 4.40 -2.75 5.50
N VAL A 62 3.78 -3.07 6.62
CA VAL A 62 3.23 -4.39 6.96
C VAL A 62 1.71 -4.28 7.00
N LEU A 63 1.01 -5.22 6.36
CA LEU A 63 -0.45 -5.26 6.42
C LEU A 63 -0.88 -5.68 7.85
N ASN A 64 -1.79 -4.90 8.46
CA ASN A 64 -2.32 -5.20 9.80
C ASN A 64 -3.51 -6.17 9.79
#